data_AF-A0A2P4QBE4-F1
#
_entry.id   AF-A0A2P4QBE4-F1
#
_cell.length_a   1.000
_cell.length_b   1.000
_cell.length_c   1.000
_cell.angle_alpha   90.00
_cell.angle_beta   90.00
_cell.angle_gamma   90.00
#
_symmetry.space_group_name_H-M   'P 1'
#
loop_
_entity.id
_entity.type
_entity.pdbx_description
1 polymer ?
#
loop_
_entity_poly.entity_id
_entity_poly.type
_entity_poly.pdbx_seq_one_letter_code
_entity_poly.pdbx_strand_id
1 'polypeptide(L)'
;MRTEADPMTLVYRDCLFGKEVFYAKNDGIRSKDHVLSLVESEKKALCPIDTKRWILSDGISSLPYDHFRIKVYKNMVKDGIPHEEAEKRAIRAKLPEKYQNESHRSIVQGSLIVRKTLASLRNSSAVFGI
;
A
#
# COMPACT_ATOMS: atom_id res chain seq x y z
N MET A 1 31.91 17.90 10.35
CA MET A 1 30.72 18.57 10.92
C MET A 1 29.53 17.65 10.67
N ARG A 2 29.04 16.94 11.69
CA ARG A 2 27.82 16.11 11.52
C ARG A 2 26.67 17.10 11.43
N THR A 3 26.05 17.21 10.26
CA THR A 3 24.76 17.88 10.14
C THR A 3 23.82 17.25 11.15
N GLU A 4 23.26 18.06 12.06
CA GLU A 4 22.26 17.58 13.01
C GLU A 4 21.14 16.94 12.18
N ALA A 5 20.99 15.62 12.32
CA ALA A 5 19.98 14.89 11.59
C ALA A 5 18.61 15.47 11.96
N ASP A 6 17.70 15.57 10.99
CA ASP A 6 16.38 16.06 11.30
C ASP A 6 15.71 15.15 12.36
N PRO A 7 14.82 15.71 13.19
CA PRO A 7 14.18 14.96 14.27
C PRO A 7 13.48 13.67 13.79
N MET A 8 12.94 13.66 12.56
CA MET A 8 12.26 12.48 12.03
C MET A 8 13.24 11.37 11.63
N THR A 9 14.41 11.73 11.12
CA THR A 9 15.49 10.77 10.85
C THR A 9 15.98 10.12 12.13
N LEU A 10 16.04 10.85 13.26
CA LEU A 10 16.38 10.27 14.56
C LEU A 10 15.32 9.26 15.01
N VAL A 11 14.04 9.62 14.95
CA VAL A 11 12.93 8.71 15.31
C VAL A 11 12.92 7.46 14.42
N TYR A 12 13.19 7.59 13.12
CA TYR A 12 13.28 6.44 12.21
C TYR A 12 14.45 5.53 12.56
N ARG A 13 15.62 6.12 12.88
CA ARG A 13 16.81 5.38 13.30
C ARG A 13 16.54 4.61 14.59
N ASP A 14 15.92 5.24 15.57
CA ASP A 14 15.61 4.62 16.86
C ASP A 14 14.59 3.49 16.70
N CYS A 15 13.56 3.68 15.87
CA CYS A 15 12.65 2.60 15.46
C CYS A 15 13.41 1.42 14.83
N LEU A 16 14.24 1.67 13.82
CA LEU A 16 14.89 0.61 13.06
C LEU A 16 15.90 -0.18 13.90
N PHE A 17 16.78 0.51 14.64
CA PHE A 17 17.87 -0.12 15.38
C PHE A 17 17.48 -0.51 16.81
N GLY A 18 16.60 0.25 17.46
CA GLY A 18 16.04 -0.07 18.77
C GLY A 18 14.97 -1.17 18.72
N LYS A 19 14.47 -1.51 17.52
CA LYS A 19 13.36 -2.44 17.29
C LYS A 19 12.07 -2.02 18.02
N GLU A 20 11.88 -0.72 18.21
CA GLU A 20 10.73 -0.14 18.90
C GLU A 20 9.61 0.19 17.92
N VAL A 21 8.35 -0.02 18.34
CA VAL A 21 7.17 0.33 17.55
C VAL A 21 6.59 1.63 18.07
N PHE A 22 6.39 2.59 17.17
CA PHE A 22 5.85 3.90 17.50
C PHE A 22 4.36 3.96 17.16
N TYR A 23 3.59 4.54 18.06
CA TYR A 23 2.17 4.81 17.88
C TYR A 23 1.94 6.30 17.76
N ALA A 24 0.99 6.69 16.92
CA ALA A 24 0.53 8.06 16.78
C ALA A 24 -0.99 8.10 16.91
N LYS A 25 -1.47 9.16 17.55
CA LYS A 25 -2.89 9.51 17.53
C LYS A 25 -3.23 10.06 16.16
N ASN A 26 -4.28 9.52 15.58
CA ASN A 26 -4.82 9.96 14.31
C ASN A 26 -6.27 10.38 14.51
N ASP A 27 -6.51 11.68 14.41
CA ASP A 27 -7.84 12.25 14.55
C ASP A 27 -8.51 12.29 13.18
N GLY A 28 -9.69 11.69 13.09
CA GLY A 28 -10.45 11.59 11.85
C GLY A 28 -11.86 12.11 12.04
N ILE A 29 -12.27 13.03 11.17
CA ILE A 29 -13.68 13.43 11.06
C ILE A 29 -14.43 12.30 10.36
N ARG A 30 -15.50 11.81 10.98
CA ARG A 30 -16.41 10.81 10.39
C ARG A 30 -17.82 11.35 10.34
N SER A 31 -18.58 10.91 9.34
CA SER A 31 -20.00 11.21 9.20
C SER A 31 -20.77 9.91 9.12
N LYS A 32 -21.82 9.79 9.92
CA LYS A 32 -22.80 8.71 9.81
C LYS A 32 -24.19 9.27 10.16
N ASP A 33 -25.19 8.93 9.35
CA ASP A 33 -26.58 9.38 9.55
C ASP A 33 -26.70 10.91 9.73
N HIS A 34 -25.93 11.67 8.92
CA HIS A 34 -25.81 13.13 8.99
C HIS A 34 -25.24 13.71 10.30
N VAL A 35 -24.75 12.87 11.21
CA VAL A 35 -24.03 13.29 12.41
C VAL A 35 -22.53 13.26 12.14
N LEU A 36 -21.87 14.40 12.39
CA LEU A 36 -20.41 14.52 12.35
C LEU A 36 -19.83 14.19 13.72
N SER A 37 -18.79 13.37 13.74
CA SER A 37 -18.05 12.98 14.94
C SER A 37 -16.55 13.12 14.71
N LEU A 38 -15.82 13.60 15.72
CA LEU A 38 -14.38 13.47 15.79
C LEU A 38 -14.03 12.11 16.40
N VAL A 39 -13.27 11.30 15.68
CA VAL A 39 -12.84 10.00 16.16
C VAL A 39 -11.33 9.99 16.26
N GLU A 40 -10.83 9.91 17.48
CA GLU A 40 -9.42 9.66 17.75
C GLU A 40 -9.14 8.17 17.60
N SER A 41 -8.07 7.82 16.90
CA SER A 41 -7.64 6.42 16.76
C SER A 41 -6.14 6.34 16.91
N GLU A 42 -5.67 5.49 17.82
CA GLU A 42 -4.25 5.19 17.93
C GLU A 42 -3.86 4.20 16.83
N LYS A 43 -2.86 4.56 16.03
CA LYS A 43 -2.34 3.74 14.92
C LYS A 43 -0.85 3.57 15.07
N LYS A 44 -0.35 2.39 14.68
CA LYS A 44 1.09 2.18 14.50
C LYS A 44 1.58 3.10 13.40
N ALA A 45 2.45 4.04 13.75
CA ALA A 45 3.02 5.03 12.86
C ALA A 45 4.32 4.51 12.22
N LEU A 46 5.21 3.95 13.05
CA LEU A 46 6.46 3.35 12.60
C LEU A 46 6.64 1.97 13.24
N CYS A 47 7.18 1.04 12.47
CA CYS A 47 7.49 -0.31 12.91
C CYS A 47 8.83 -0.70 12.28
N PRO A 48 9.74 -1.36 13.03
CA PRO A 48 11.03 -1.81 12.50
C PRO A 48 10.86 -2.89 11.43
N ILE A 49 9.76 -3.65 11.52
CA ILE A 49 9.41 -4.72 10.60
C ILE A 49 8.40 -4.18 9.59
N ASP A 50 8.74 -4.24 8.30
CA ASP A 50 7.78 -3.95 7.24
C ASP A 50 6.83 -5.14 7.05
N THR A 51 5.72 -5.15 7.81
CA THR A 51 4.67 -6.17 7.67
C THR A 51 3.80 -5.98 6.43
N LYS A 52 3.94 -4.88 5.69
CA LYS A 52 3.11 -4.59 4.50
C LYS A 52 3.71 -5.14 3.21
N ARG A 53 4.94 -5.64 3.25
CA ARG A 53 5.61 -6.29 2.13
C ARG A 53 5.98 -7.72 2.50
N TRP A 54 5.70 -8.64 1.59
CA TRP A 54 6.19 -10.01 1.66
C TRP A 54 7.48 -10.09 0.84
N ILE A 55 8.63 -10.19 1.51
CA ILE A 55 9.94 -10.30 0.89
C ILE A 55 10.10 -11.73 0.39
N LEU A 56 10.48 -11.89 -0.88
CA LEU A 56 10.74 -13.19 -1.50
C LEU A 56 12.07 -13.78 -1.01
N SER A 57 12.31 -15.05 -1.31
CA SER A 57 13.54 -15.76 -0.97
C SER A 57 14.82 -15.12 -1.52
N ASP A 58 14.71 -14.27 -2.55
CA ASP A 58 15.84 -13.51 -3.12
C ASP A 58 16.28 -12.32 -2.26
N GLY A 59 15.47 -11.93 -1.26
CA GLY A 59 15.73 -10.80 -0.37
C GLY A 59 15.60 -9.41 -1.00
N ILE A 60 15.26 -9.33 -2.29
CA ILE A 60 15.19 -8.07 -3.05
C ILE A 60 13.76 -7.83 -3.53
N SER A 61 13.16 -8.84 -4.15
CA SER A 61 11.81 -8.75 -4.69
C SER A 61 10.80 -8.84 -3.55
N SER A 62 9.72 -8.07 -3.66
CA SER A 62 8.64 -8.11 -2.68
C SER A 62 7.27 -8.06 -3.32
N LEU A 63 6.31 -8.69 -2.66
CA LEU A 63 4.89 -8.59 -3.00
C LEU A 63 4.18 -7.69 -1.98
N PRO A 64 3.23 -6.84 -2.40
CA PRO A 64 2.44 -6.05 -1.48
C PRO A 64 1.53 -6.95 -0.61
N TYR A 65 1.12 -6.42 0.54
CA TYR A 65 0.16 -7.08 1.41
C TYR A 65 -1.12 -7.48 0.65
N ASP A 66 -1.64 -8.66 0.97
CA ASP A 66 -2.82 -9.30 0.35
C ASP A 66 -2.71 -9.60 -1.17
N HIS A 67 -1.51 -9.56 -1.76
CA HIS A 67 -1.32 -9.96 -3.15
C HIS A 67 -1.79 -11.42 -3.39
N PHE A 68 -2.49 -11.68 -4.50
CA PHE A 68 -3.11 -13.00 -4.76
C PHE A 68 -2.12 -14.17 -4.70
N ARG A 69 -0.89 -13.96 -5.17
CA ARG A 69 0.19 -14.96 -5.11
C ARG A 69 0.55 -15.38 -3.68
N ILE A 70 0.42 -14.48 -2.70
CA ILE A 70 0.63 -14.81 -1.27
C ILE A 70 -0.44 -15.80 -0.81
N LYS A 71 -1.69 -15.67 -1.28
CA LYS A 71 -2.77 -16.63 -0.98
C LYS A 71 -2.48 -18.00 -1.60
N VAL A 72 -2.04 -18.03 -2.86
CA VAL A 72 -1.63 -19.27 -3.55
C VAL A 72 -0.51 -19.98 -2.79
N TYR A 73 0.54 -19.24 -2.44
CA TYR A 73 1.66 -19.75 -1.64
C TYR A 73 1.18 -20.34 -0.29
N LYS A 74 0.36 -19.61 0.46
CA LYS A 74 -0.17 -20.08 1.76
C LYS A 74 -0.96 -21.37 1.63
N ASN A 75 -1.70 -21.56 0.54
CA ASN A 75 -2.44 -22.80 0.31
C ASN A 75 -1.49 -23.97 0.03
N MET A 76 -0.48 -23.78 -0.82
CA MET A 76 0.53 -24.81 -1.11
C MET A 76 1.29 -25.26 0.14
N VAL A 77 1.64 -24.33 1.02
CA VAL A 77 2.29 -24.66 2.30
C VAL A 77 1.36 -25.46 3.23
N LYS A 78 0.06 -25.13 3.25
CA LYS A 78 -0.94 -25.93 3.99
C LYS A 78 -1.06 -27.34 3.45
N ASP A 79 -0.88 -27.52 2.13
CA ASP A 79 -0.88 -28.83 1.46
C ASP A 79 0.42 -29.61 1.69
N GLY A 80 1.36 -29.10 2.50
CA GLY A 80 2.62 -29.77 2.85
C GLY A 80 3.75 -29.57 1.84
N ILE A 81 3.58 -28.68 0.85
CA ILE A 81 4.64 -28.37 -0.12
C ILE A 81 5.73 -27.54 0.58
N PRO A 82 7.03 -27.87 0.39
CA PRO A 82 8.13 -27.11 0.99
C PRO A 82 8.14 -25.65 0.51
N HIS A 83 8.59 -24.75 1.38
CA HIS A 83 8.55 -23.30 1.20
C HIS A 83 9.08 -22.82 -0.16
N GLU A 84 10.29 -23.25 -0.53
CA GLU A 84 10.94 -22.82 -1.77
C GLU A 84 10.16 -23.23 -3.02
N GLU A 85 9.57 -24.42 -3.00
CA GLU A 85 8.82 -24.93 -4.14
C GLU A 85 7.46 -24.22 -4.25
N ALA A 86 6.80 -23.99 -3.11
CA ALA A 86 5.55 -23.24 -3.04
C ALA A 86 5.74 -21.81 -3.57
N GLU A 87 6.84 -21.14 -3.23
CA GLU A 87 7.15 -19.80 -3.72
C GLU A 87 7.36 -19.78 -5.25
N LYS A 88 8.19 -20.69 -5.78
CA LYS A 88 8.43 -20.82 -7.23
C LYS A 88 7.16 -21.11 -8.03
N ARG A 89 6.24 -21.89 -7.46
CA ARG A 89 4.93 -22.18 -8.08
C ARG A 89 4.00 -20.98 -7.98
N ALA A 90 3.96 -20.29 -6.84
CA ALA A 90 3.13 -19.10 -6.63
C ALA A 90 3.54 -17.92 -7.52
N ILE A 91 4.84 -17.72 -7.78
CA ILE A 91 5.33 -16.67 -8.69
C ILE A 91 4.88 -16.93 -10.13
N ARG A 92 4.87 -18.20 -10.55
CA ARG A 92 4.39 -18.61 -11.88
C ARG A 92 2.86 -18.59 -11.99
N ALA A 93 2.13 -18.48 -10.88
CA ALA A 93 0.68 -18.43 -10.89
C ALA A 93 0.19 -17.17 -11.62
N LYS A 94 -0.73 -17.39 -12.56
CA LYS A 94 -1.49 -16.35 -13.24
C LYS A 94 -2.84 -16.18 -12.54
N LEU A 95 -3.38 -14.96 -12.57
CA LEU A 95 -4.75 -14.72 -12.13
C LEU A 95 -5.72 -15.54 -13.00
N PRO A 96 -6.88 -15.95 -12.47
CA PRO A 96 -7.96 -16.49 -13.28
C PRO A 96 -8.34 -15.53 -14.40
N GLU A 97 -8.71 -16.05 -15.57
CA GLU A 97 -9.00 -15.27 -16.79
C GLU A 97 -10.01 -14.14 -16.56
N LYS A 98 -11.03 -14.40 -15.71
CA LYS A 98 -12.01 -13.39 -15.28
C LYS A 98 -11.42 -12.09 -14.73
N TYR A 99 -10.26 -12.15 -14.07
CA TYR A 99 -9.59 -10.98 -13.47
C TYR A 99 -8.43 -10.45 -14.32
N GLN A 100 -7.99 -11.19 -15.35
CA GLN A 100 -6.92 -10.74 -16.23
C GLN A 100 -7.37 -9.51 -17.03
N ASN A 101 -8.63 -9.48 -17.47
CA ASN A 101 -9.19 -8.41 -18.30
C ASN A 101 -9.56 -7.13 -17.52
N GLU A 102 -9.70 -7.20 -16.19
CA GLU A 102 -10.02 -6.05 -15.35
C GLU A 102 -8.84 -5.10 -15.19
N SER A 103 -7.61 -5.63 -15.15
CA SER A 103 -6.38 -4.84 -15.03
C SER A 103 -6.22 -3.79 -16.14
N HIS A 104 -6.56 -4.13 -17.38
CA HIS A 104 -6.61 -3.20 -18.52
C HIS A 104 -7.73 -2.16 -18.37
N ARG A 105 -8.90 -2.54 -17.83
CA ARG A 105 -10.03 -1.63 -17.67
C ARG A 105 -9.78 -0.53 -16.64
N SER A 106 -9.18 -0.86 -15.50
CA SER A 106 -8.86 0.10 -14.44
C SER A 106 -7.81 1.15 -14.86
N ILE A 107 -6.81 0.76 -15.66
CA ILE A 107 -5.81 1.69 -16.23
C ILE A 107 -6.48 2.66 -17.21
N VAL A 108 -7.35 2.14 -18.08
CA VAL A 108 -8.09 2.94 -19.06
C VAL A 108 -9.08 3.89 -18.38
N GLN A 109 -9.82 3.44 -17.35
CA GLN A 109 -10.76 4.27 -16.59
C GLN A 109 -10.06 5.37 -15.80
N GLY A 110 -8.95 5.07 -15.12
CA GLY A 110 -8.14 6.08 -14.42
C GLY A 110 -7.59 7.14 -15.37
N SER A 111 -7.09 6.72 -16.54
CA SER A 111 -6.60 7.64 -17.58
C SER A 111 -7.73 8.52 -18.16
N LEU A 112 -8.94 7.96 -18.32
CA LEU A 112 -10.09 8.69 -18.82
C LEU A 112 -10.62 9.71 -17.80
N ILE A 113 -10.61 9.38 -16.51
CA ILE A 113 -11.02 10.29 -15.42
C ILE A 113 -10.06 11.47 -15.33
N VAL A 114 -8.75 11.23 -15.35
CA VAL A 114 -7.71 12.28 -15.33
C VAL A 114 -7.84 13.22 -16.52
N ARG A 115 -8.08 12.68 -17.72
CA ARG A 115 -8.30 13.50 -18.93
C ARG A 115 -9.56 14.37 -18.83
N LYS A 116 -10.66 13.84 -18.30
CA LYS A 116 -11.90 14.59 -18.10
C LYS A 116 -11.76 15.69 -17.04
N THR A 117 -11.04 15.44 -15.95
CA THR A 117 -10.78 16.45 -14.92
C THR A 117 -9.86 17.56 -15.44
N LEU A 118 -8.79 17.23 -16.18
CA LEU A 118 -7.93 18.21 -16.84
C LEU A 118 -8.67 19.06 -17.87
N ALA A 119 -9.56 18.45 -18.66
CA ALA A 119 -10.41 19.19 -19.61
C ALA A 119 -11.39 20.13 -18.90
N SER A 120 -12.00 19.68 -17.79
CA SER A 120 -12.85 20.52 -16.95
C SER A 120 -12.09 21.70 -16.37
N LEU A 121 -10.89 21.49 -15.83
CA LEU A 121 -10.05 22.55 -15.27
C LEU A 121 -9.61 23.57 -16.32
N ARG A 122 -9.26 23.12 -17.54
CA ARG A 122 -8.94 24.02 -18.67
C ARG A 122 -10.13 24.88 -19.10
N ASN A 123 -11.33 24.30 -19.11
CA ASN A 123 -12.55 25.06 -19.41
C ASN A 123 -12.92 26.02 -18.28
N SER A 124 -12.69 25.65 -17.01
CA SER A 124 -12.90 26.55 -15.87
C SER A 124 -11.91 27.72 -15.86
N SER A 125 -10.64 27.51 -16.25
CA SER A 125 -9.67 28.60 -16.41
C SER A 125 -9.95 29.50 -17.62
N ALA A 126 -10.70 29.04 -18.62
CA ALA A 126 -11.16 29.86 -19.73
C ALA A 126 -12.42 30.69 -19.39
N VAL A 127 -13.20 30.26 -18.39
CA VAL A 127 -14.41 30.95 -17.90
C VAL A 127 -14.06 32.00 -16.82
N PHE A 128 -13.04 31.73 -16.00
CA PHE A 128 -12.44 32.72 -15.10
C PHE A 128 -11.23 33.36 -15.79
N GLY A 129 -11.48 34.29 -16.70
CA GLY A 129 -10.43 35.03 -17.40
C GLY A 129 -9.45 35.68 -16.42
N ILE A 130 -8.19 35.27 -16.54
CA ILE A 130 -7.04 36.18 -16.46
C ILE A 130 -6.56 36.35 -17.89
#